data_AF-A0A4Y2KV48-F1
#
_entry.id   AF-A0A4Y2KV48-F1
#
_cell.length_a   1.000
_cell.length_b   1.000
_cell.length_c   1.000
_cell.angle_alpha   90.00
_cell.angle_beta   90.00
_cell.angle_gamma   90.00
#
_symmetry.space_group_name_H-M   'P 1'
#
loop_
_entity.id
_entity.type
_entity.pdbx_description
1 polymer ?
#
loop_
_entity_poly.entity_id
_entity_poly.type
_entity_poly.pdbx_seq_one_letter_code
_entity_poly.pdbx_strand_id
1 'polypeptide(L)'
;MLKETDRTDPSMTEKMFRTILAETLCRVGPELIKHGRPSTSDPIETKRIKHKGSSLHTKDVRLDPLNHWPIWNAKRTTCKHPNCKGSTYVMCEKCKVNLCLNKDQNCFRSFHN
;
A
#
# COMPACT_ATOMS: atom_id res chain seq x y z
N MET A 1 25.89 43.86 -18.93
CA MET A 1 26.56 44.33 -17.70
C MET A 1 25.58 44.14 -16.54
N LEU A 2 25.71 43.03 -15.82
CA LEU A 2 24.98 42.81 -14.57
C LEU A 2 25.63 43.73 -13.53
N LYS A 3 24.85 44.68 -12.98
CA LYS A 3 25.32 45.48 -11.86
C LYS A 3 25.22 44.61 -10.62
N GLU A 4 26.38 44.17 -10.15
CA GLU A 4 26.58 43.67 -8.81
C GLU A 4 26.19 44.78 -7.82
N THR A 5 25.28 44.47 -6.91
CA THR A 5 25.09 45.25 -5.69
C THR A 5 25.14 44.31 -4.50
N ASP A 6 26.36 43.92 -4.15
CA ASP A 6 26.69 43.58 -2.78
C ASP A 6 26.75 44.89 -1.97
N ARG A 7 25.77 45.11 -1.08
CA ARG A 7 25.85 45.98 0.11
C ARG A 7 24.77 45.57 1.11
N THR A 8 25.15 44.80 2.13
CA THR A 8 24.40 44.66 3.39
C THR A 8 24.29 46.01 4.10
N ASP A 9 23.08 46.57 4.19
CA ASP A 9 22.75 47.82 4.89
C ASP A 9 22.22 47.53 6.33
N PRO A 10 22.70 48.19 7.40
CA PRO A 10 22.41 47.84 8.79
C PRO A 10 21.00 48.19 9.33
N SER A 11 20.01 48.48 8.49
CA SER A 11 18.63 48.73 8.96
C SER A 11 17.56 48.22 8.00
N MET A 12 17.70 46.98 7.55
CA MET A 12 16.59 46.26 6.94
C MET A 12 15.57 45.90 8.01
N THR A 13 14.44 46.60 8.04
CA THR A 13 13.31 46.23 8.90
C THR A 13 12.83 44.82 8.55
N GLU A 14 12.35 44.06 9.54
CA GLU A 14 11.88 42.69 9.34
C GLU A 14 10.84 42.57 8.21
N LYS A 15 9.98 43.59 8.09
CA LYS A 15 8.97 43.69 7.02
C LYS A 15 9.61 43.76 5.63
N MET A 16 10.66 44.55 5.45
CA MET A 16 11.36 44.67 4.17
C MET A 16 12.08 43.37 3.81
N PHE A 17 12.71 42.72 4.79
CA PHE A 17 13.34 41.42 4.59
C PHE A 17 12.35 40.35 4.12
N ARG A 18 11.19 40.22 4.80
CA ARG A 18 10.13 39.28 4.40
C ARG A 18 9.57 39.58 3.00
N THR A 19 9.47 40.85 2.64
CA THR A 19 8.99 41.28 1.32
C THR A 19 9.97 40.87 0.22
N ILE A 20 11.26 41.15 0.39
CA ILE A 20 12.31 40.76 -0.57
C ILE A 20 12.41 39.24 -0.68
N LEU A 21 12.32 38.50 0.44
CA LEU A 21 12.26 37.04 0.42
C LEU A 21 11.06 36.51 -0.39
N ALA A 22 9.87 37.09 -0.22
CA ALA A 22 8.70 36.66 -0.98
C ALA A 22 8.88 36.91 -2.48
N GLU A 23 9.33 38.12 -2.86
CA GLU A 23 9.56 38.47 -4.26
C GLU A 23 10.63 37.60 -4.92
N THR A 24 11.73 37.31 -4.21
CA THR A 24 12.81 36.46 -4.72
C THR A 24 12.34 35.01 -4.90
N LEU A 25 11.62 34.43 -3.93
CA LEU A 25 11.06 33.08 -4.05
C LEU A 25 10.03 32.96 -5.18
N CYS A 26 9.17 33.98 -5.37
CA CYS A 26 8.23 34.01 -6.48
C CYS A 26 8.92 34.14 -7.84
N ARG A 27 10.03 34.88 -7.93
CA ARG A 27 10.83 35.03 -9.16
C ARG A 27 11.62 33.78 -9.54
N VAL A 28 12.19 33.10 -8.54
CA VAL A 28 12.91 31.83 -8.76
C VAL A 28 11.91 30.72 -9.13
N GLY A 29 10.68 30.80 -8.62
CA GLY A 29 9.67 29.76 -8.77
C GLY A 29 10.09 28.49 -8.03
N PRO A 30 9.19 27.52 -7.81
CA PRO A 30 9.66 26.20 -7.46
C PRO A 30 10.49 25.70 -8.64
N GLU A 31 11.78 25.42 -8.43
CA GLU A 31 12.40 24.33 -9.18
C GLU A 31 11.40 23.19 -9.07
N LEU A 32 10.85 22.75 -10.20
CA LEU A 32 9.89 21.64 -10.21
C LEU A 32 10.66 20.39 -9.83
N ILE A 33 11.03 20.27 -8.55
CA ILE A 33 11.44 19.05 -7.91
C ILE A 33 10.16 18.22 -7.95
N LYS A 34 10.02 17.46 -9.03
CA LYS A 34 8.97 16.47 -9.19
C LYS A 34 9.17 15.48 -8.05
N HIS A 35 8.46 15.67 -6.96
CA HIS A 35 8.34 14.64 -5.94
C HIS A 35 7.47 13.53 -6.55
N GLY A 36 8.14 12.52 -7.09
CA GLY A 36 7.53 11.42 -7.82
C GLY A 36 8.27 11.07 -9.12
N ARG A 37 7.97 9.88 -9.66
CA ARG A 37 8.59 9.36 -10.88
C ARG A 37 8.34 10.32 -12.06
N PRO A 38 9.37 10.74 -12.81
CA PRO A 38 9.20 11.64 -13.95
C PRO A 38 8.28 11.00 -15.02
N SER A 39 7.24 11.72 -15.42
CA SER A 39 6.25 11.30 -16.43
C SER A 39 6.80 11.23 -17.88
N THR A 40 8.11 11.35 -18.07
CA THR A 40 8.76 11.35 -19.39
C THR A 40 9.72 10.18 -19.54
N SER A 41 9.37 9.03 -18.96
CA SER A 41 9.93 7.76 -19.43
C SER A 41 8.87 7.11 -20.29
N ASP A 42 9.26 6.63 -21.47
CA ASP A 42 8.49 5.68 -22.28
C ASP A 42 7.81 4.66 -21.35
N PRO A 43 6.64 4.11 -21.70
CA PRO A 43 6.01 3.09 -20.88
C PRO A 43 6.96 1.88 -20.82
N ILE A 44 7.85 1.89 -19.83
CA ILE A 44 8.55 0.71 -19.37
C ILE A 44 7.39 -0.14 -18.93
N GLU A 45 7.11 -1.15 -19.75
CA GLU A 45 6.25 -2.28 -19.43
C GLU A 45 6.92 -2.95 -18.23
N THR A 46 6.75 -2.32 -17.06
CA THR A 46 7.04 -2.91 -15.77
C THR A 46 5.99 -3.99 -15.70
N LYS A 47 6.36 -5.17 -16.21
CA LYS A 47 5.65 -6.43 -15.97
C LYS A 47 5.46 -6.42 -14.47
N ARG A 48 4.25 -6.05 -14.03
CA ARG A 48 3.92 -6.01 -12.61
C ARG A 48 4.39 -7.35 -12.10
N ILE A 49 5.36 -7.36 -11.20
CA ILE A 49 5.75 -8.59 -10.53
C ILE A 49 4.47 -9.02 -9.86
N LYS A 50 3.75 -9.96 -10.48
CA LYS A 50 2.61 -10.60 -9.85
C LYS A 50 3.25 -11.31 -8.69
N HIS A 51 3.19 -10.70 -7.51
CA HIS A 51 3.42 -11.41 -6.28
C HIS A 51 2.59 -12.67 -6.42
N LYS A 52 3.28 -13.82 -6.52
CA LYS A 52 2.63 -15.11 -6.64
C LYS A 52 1.81 -15.21 -5.37
N GLY A 53 0.51 -14.91 -5.49
CA GLY A 53 -0.39 -14.89 -4.35
C GLY A 53 -0.17 -16.21 -3.63
N SER A 54 0.03 -16.13 -2.30
CA SER A 54 0.35 -17.28 -1.43
C SER A 54 -0.29 -18.52 -2.03
N SER A 55 0.55 -19.44 -2.54
CA SER A 55 0.06 -20.56 -3.33
C SER A 55 -0.95 -21.29 -2.47
N LEU A 56 -2.22 -21.20 -2.85
CA LEU A 56 -3.24 -22.05 -2.27
C LEU A 56 -2.72 -23.49 -2.36
N HIS A 57 -2.91 -24.24 -1.29
CA HIS A 57 -2.40 -25.60 -1.22
C HIS A 57 -2.88 -26.41 -2.43
N THR A 58 -2.11 -27.43 -2.79
CA THR A 58 -2.48 -28.35 -3.88
C THR A 58 -3.90 -28.86 -3.66
N LYS A 59 -4.63 -29.08 -4.74
CA LYS A 59 -6.04 -29.50 -4.68
C LYS A 59 -6.22 -30.74 -3.81
N ASP A 60 -5.24 -31.65 -3.84
CA ASP A 60 -5.23 -32.89 -3.07
C ASP A 60 -5.20 -32.64 -1.56
N VAL A 61 -4.39 -31.69 -1.09
CA VAL A 61 -4.33 -31.33 0.34
C VAL A 61 -5.58 -30.56 0.76
N ARG A 62 -6.16 -29.77 -0.16
CA ARG A 62 -7.38 -29.00 0.12
C ARG A 62 -8.62 -29.88 0.24
N LEU A 63 -8.76 -30.88 -0.63
CA LEU A 63 -9.94 -31.74 -0.74
C LEU A 63 -9.82 -33.02 0.11
N ASP A 64 -8.72 -33.19 0.85
CA ASP A 64 -8.58 -34.27 1.80
C ASP A 64 -9.62 -34.10 2.93
N PRO A 65 -10.49 -35.10 3.19
CA PRO A 65 -11.45 -35.00 4.29
C PRO A 65 -10.78 -35.08 5.68
N LEU A 66 -9.48 -35.37 5.76
CA LEU A 66 -8.79 -35.64 7.02
C LEU A 66 -7.95 -34.44 7.52
N ASN A 67 -7.99 -34.26 8.83
CA ASN A 67 -7.13 -33.35 9.61
C ASN A 67 -7.32 -31.85 9.32
N HIS A 68 -8.52 -31.42 8.91
CA HIS A 68 -8.85 -29.99 8.75
C HIS A 68 -9.54 -29.44 10.00
N TRP A 69 -8.77 -29.09 11.02
CA TRP A 69 -9.30 -28.51 12.26
C TRP A 69 -9.42 -26.99 12.19
N PRO A 70 -10.55 -26.40 12.66
CA PRO A 70 -10.68 -24.96 12.82
C PRO A 70 -9.92 -24.52 14.07
N ILE A 71 -8.94 -23.64 13.91
CA ILE A 71 -8.20 -23.01 14.99
C ILE A 71 -8.41 -21.50 14.99
N TRP A 72 -8.31 -20.87 16.16
CA TRP A 72 -8.46 -19.44 16.30
C TRP A 72 -7.14 -18.71 16.01
N ASN A 73 -7.18 -17.77 15.09
CA ASN A 73 -6.06 -16.91 14.74
C ASN A 73 -6.07 -15.66 15.64
N ALA A 74 -4.90 -15.13 15.97
CA ALA A 74 -4.78 -13.92 16.79
C ALA A 74 -5.33 -12.67 16.07
N LYS A 75 -5.24 -12.63 14.75
CA LYS A 75 -5.65 -11.50 13.92
C LYS A 75 -6.88 -11.85 13.11
N ARG A 76 -7.82 -10.90 13.04
CA ARG A 76 -8.96 -10.99 12.12
C ARG A 76 -8.46 -10.77 10.71
N THR A 77 -8.77 -11.68 9.80
CA THR A 77 -8.37 -11.57 8.39
C THR A 77 -9.54 -11.88 7.47
N THR A 78 -9.39 -11.56 6.18
CA THR A 78 -10.42 -11.81 5.18
C THR A 78 -10.52 -13.30 4.85
N CYS A 79 -11.75 -13.76 4.64
CA CYS A 79 -12.02 -15.11 4.19
C CYS A 79 -11.37 -15.36 2.82
N LYS A 80 -10.73 -16.52 2.66
CA LYS A 80 -10.08 -16.93 1.40
C LYS A 80 -10.99 -17.76 0.49
N HIS A 81 -12.24 -18.00 0.87
CA HIS A 81 -13.20 -18.71 0.03
C HIS A 81 -13.65 -17.81 -1.14
N PRO A 82 -13.72 -18.33 -2.38
CA PRO A 82 -14.19 -17.56 -3.53
C PRO A 82 -15.59 -16.99 -3.25
N ASN A 83 -15.83 -15.74 -3.65
CA ASN A 83 -17.09 -15.01 -3.46
C ASN A 83 -17.46 -14.67 -2.00
N CYS A 84 -16.59 -14.97 -1.02
CA CYS A 84 -16.79 -14.50 0.35
C CYS A 84 -16.03 -13.20 0.60
N LYS A 85 -16.71 -12.18 1.15
CA LYS A 85 -16.09 -10.91 1.60
C LYS A 85 -16.02 -10.79 3.13
N GLY A 86 -16.35 -11.87 3.84
CA GLY A 86 -16.37 -11.90 5.30
C GLY A 86 -14.98 -11.82 5.92
N SER A 87 -14.93 -11.41 7.18
CA SER A 87 -13.71 -11.38 7.99
C SER A 87 -13.84 -12.33 9.17
N THR A 88 -12.88 -13.23 9.33
CA THR A 88 -12.90 -14.36 10.27
C THR A 88 -11.61 -14.41 11.10
N TYR A 89 -11.72 -14.96 12.30
CA TYR A 89 -10.57 -15.39 13.10
C TYR A 89 -10.29 -16.89 12.92
N VAL A 90 -11.19 -17.63 12.28
CA VAL A 90 -11.06 -19.08 12.13
C VAL A 90 -10.12 -19.39 10.96
N MET A 91 -9.12 -20.20 11.24
CA MET A 91 -8.12 -20.68 10.29
C MET A 91 -8.11 -22.20 10.27
N CYS A 92 -7.87 -22.82 9.12
CA CYS A 92 -7.61 -24.25 9.07
C CYS A 92 -6.19 -24.55 9.57
N GLU A 93 -6.04 -25.49 10.49
CA GLU A 93 -4.72 -25.88 11.03
C GLU A 93 -3.81 -26.45 9.95
N LYS A 94 -4.35 -27.29 9.07
CA LYS A 94 -3.59 -27.94 7.99
C LYS A 94 -3.31 -26.99 6.84
N CYS A 95 -4.34 -26.28 6.38
CA CYS A 95 -4.22 -25.42 5.20
C CYS A 95 -3.73 -24.00 5.47
N LYS A 96 -3.68 -23.58 6.74
CA LYS A 96 -3.35 -22.21 7.16
C LYS A 96 -4.14 -21.12 6.42
N VAL A 97 -5.35 -21.45 5.96
CA VAL A 97 -6.28 -20.51 5.29
C VAL A 97 -7.36 -20.06 6.25
N ASN A 98 -7.69 -18.77 6.22
CA ASN A 98 -8.75 -18.19 7.04
C ASN A 98 -10.10 -18.36 6.32
N LEU A 99 -11.04 -19.04 6.97
CA LEU A 99 -12.35 -19.40 6.41
C LEU A 99 -13.46 -19.05 7.39
N CYS A 100 -14.60 -18.60 6.87
CA CYS A 100 -15.75 -18.31 7.72
C CYS A 100 -16.38 -19.60 8.25
N LEU A 101 -16.71 -19.58 9.53
CA LEU A 101 -17.45 -20.63 10.23
C LEU A 101 -18.57 -19.96 11.03
N ASN A 102 -19.60 -19.52 10.32
CA ASN A 102 -20.78 -18.87 10.89
C ASN A 102 -22.01 -19.77 10.73
N LYS A 103 -23.09 -19.45 11.44
CA LYS A 103 -24.38 -20.16 11.33
C LYS A 103 -24.93 -20.13 9.89
N ASP A 104 -24.88 -18.97 9.25
CA ASP A 104 -25.50 -18.76 7.93
C ASP A 104 -24.57 -19.08 6.75
N GLN A 105 -23.25 -19.04 6.99
CA GLN A 105 -22.23 -19.31 5.97
C GLN A 105 -21.07 -20.12 6.54
N ASN A 106 -20.92 -21.34 6.04
CA ASN A 106 -19.83 -22.25 6.41
C ASN A 106 -18.85 -22.44 5.26
N CYS A 107 -18.06 -21.39 5.00
CA CYS A 107 -16.99 -21.43 4.00
C CYS A 107 -15.91 -22.47 4.35
N PHE A 108 -15.75 -22.83 5.62
CA PHE A 108 -14.81 -23.86 6.05
C PHE A 108 -15.14 -25.22 5.42
N ARG A 109 -16.40 -25.65 5.49
CA ARG A 109 -16.84 -26.92 4.89
C ARG A 109 -16.80 -26.86 3.36
N SER A 110 -17.32 -25.79 2.75
CA SER A 110 -17.34 -25.64 1.28
C SER A 110 -15.96 -25.49 0.63
N PHE A 111 -14.91 -25.24 1.41
CA PHE A 111 -13.55 -25.15 0.88
C PHE A 111 -12.85 -26.52 0.87
N HIS A 112 -13.22 -27.44 1.76
CA HIS A 112 -12.59 -28.75 1.93
C HIS A 112 -13.43 -29.93 1.38
N ASN A 113 -14.73 -29.73 1.19
CA ASN A 113 -15.64 -30.66 0.49
C ASN A 113 -15.83 -30.25 -0.97
#